data_AF-A0A0B6YZH1-F1
#
_entry.id   AF-A0A0B6YZH1-F1
#
_cell.length_a   1.000
_cell.length_b   1.000
_cell.length_c   1.000
_cell.angle_alpha   90.00
_cell.angle_beta   90.00
_cell.angle_gamma   90.00
#
_symmetry.space_group_name_H-M   'P 1'
#
loop_
_entity.id
_entity.type
_entity.pdbx_description
1 polymer ?
#
loop_
_entity_poly.entity_id
_entity_poly.type
_entity_poly.pdbx_seq_one_letter_code
_entity_poly.pdbx_strand_id
1 'polypeptide(L)'
;VIWCATLEIRVGRSDWPQTMEFKPLLPTVMVMSPLECRLDRSVRTTKMFSTKDFSQEVACKLWDRLHIICRQPYRKDVQFGISFIKIRNMNPTSLPELQTNANTDVIQPGKSALG
;
A
#
# COMPACT_ATOMS: atom_id res chain seq x y z
N VAL A 1 -15.29 -11.88 -18.04
CA VAL A 1 -14.98 -11.82 -16.59
C VAL A 1 -13.51 -12.10 -16.43
N ILE A 2 -12.78 -11.36 -15.58
CA ILE A 2 -11.33 -11.46 -15.44
C ILE A 2 -11.00 -12.23 -14.14
N TRP A 3 -10.17 -13.27 -14.25
CA TRP A 3 -9.89 -14.20 -13.15
C TRP A 3 -8.51 -13.99 -12.54
N CYS A 4 -8.39 -14.16 -11.23
CA CYS A 4 -7.11 -14.15 -10.53
C CYS A 4 -7.19 -15.11 -9.34
N ALA A 5 -6.35 -16.14 -9.34
CA ALA A 5 -6.30 -17.09 -8.23
C ALA A 5 -5.39 -16.60 -7.10
N THR A 6 -4.22 -16.07 -7.46
CA THR A 6 -3.26 -15.53 -6.49
C THR A 6 -2.75 -14.17 -6.94
N LEU A 7 -2.56 -13.27 -5.98
CA LEU A 7 -2.06 -11.93 -6.17
C LEU A 7 -0.80 -11.72 -5.34
N GLU A 8 0.19 -11.04 -5.90
CA GLU A 8 1.40 -10.60 -5.22
C GLU A 8 1.68 -9.16 -5.66
N ILE A 9 2.14 -8.33 -4.72
CA ILE A 9 2.45 -6.92 -5.00
C ILE A 9 3.87 -6.63 -4.54
N ARG A 10 4.68 -6.12 -5.46
CA ARG A 10 6.03 -5.65 -5.18
C ARG A 10 6.17 -4.17 -5.51
N VAL A 11 7.16 -3.53 -4.90
CA VAL A 11 7.44 -2.10 -5.07
C VAL A 11 8.90 -1.87 -5.41
N GLY A 12 9.17 -0.80 -6.14
CA GLY A 12 10.51 -0.39 -6.52
C GLY A 12 10.62 1.11 -6.60
N ARG A 13 11.81 1.58 -6.93
CA ARG A 13 12.04 2.99 -7.26
C ARG A 13 12.48 3.16 -8.70
N SER A 14 12.11 4.28 -9.30
CA SER A 14 12.47 4.60 -10.69
C SER A 14 13.92 4.96 -10.92
N ASP A 15 14.62 5.36 -9.86
CA ASP A 15 16.05 5.67 -9.84
C ASP A 15 16.93 4.45 -9.52
N TRP A 16 16.34 3.27 -9.33
CA TRP A 16 17.11 2.04 -9.13
C TRP A 16 17.77 1.53 -10.42
N PRO A 17 18.95 0.89 -10.31
CA PRO A 17 19.51 0.12 -11.42
C PRO A 17 18.52 -0.92 -11.93
N GLN A 18 18.52 -1.20 -13.23
CA GLN A 18 17.63 -2.22 -13.83
C GLN A 18 17.86 -3.63 -13.28
N THR A 19 19.04 -3.90 -12.72
CA THR A 19 19.39 -5.17 -12.07
C THR A 19 18.79 -5.33 -10.68
N MET A 20 18.27 -4.25 -10.09
CA MET A 20 17.72 -4.28 -8.75
C MET A 20 16.29 -4.83 -8.77
N GLU A 21 16.05 -5.87 -7.98
CA GLU A 21 14.74 -6.49 -7.87
C GLU A 21 13.74 -5.63 -7.10
N PHE A 22 12.46 -5.72 -7.49
CA PHE A 22 11.36 -5.15 -6.73
C PHE A 22 11.23 -5.84 -5.38
N LYS A 23 10.98 -5.07 -4.32
CA LYS A 23 10.80 -5.56 -2.96
C LYS A 23 9.35 -6.01 -2.72
N PRO A 24 9.13 -7.15 -2.03
CA PRO A 24 7.78 -7.64 -1.77
C PRO A 24 7.05 -6.75 -0.75
N LEU A 25 5.98 -6.07 -1.18
CA LEU A 25 5.11 -5.27 -0.31
C LEU A 25 3.99 -6.13 0.27
N LEU A 26 3.28 -6.86 -0.60
CA LEU A 26 2.27 -7.85 -0.23
C LEU A 26 2.79 -9.22 -0.68
N PRO A 27 2.98 -10.19 0.24
CA PRO A 27 3.33 -11.54 -0.15
C PRO A 27 2.24 -12.17 -1.03
N THR A 28 2.49 -13.34 -1.60
CA THR A 28 1.47 -14.02 -2.40
C THR A 28 0.24 -14.34 -1.54
N VAL A 29 -0.91 -13.80 -1.92
CA VAL A 29 -2.20 -14.04 -1.27
C VAL A 29 -3.14 -14.78 -2.20
N MET A 30 -3.98 -15.64 -1.62
CA MET A 30 -5.03 -16.35 -2.35
C MET A 30 -6.27 -15.46 -2.50
N VAL A 31 -6.70 -15.27 -3.73
CA VAL A 31 -7.93 -14.56 -4.11
C VAL A 31 -9.05 -15.55 -4.40
N MET A 32 -8.72 -16.67 -5.08
CA MET A 32 -9.61 -17.79 -5.34
C MET A 32 -8.91 -19.10 -5.02
N SER A 33 -9.59 -19.98 -4.29
CA SER A 33 -9.16 -21.36 -4.07
C SER A 33 -9.36 -22.20 -5.35
N PRO A 34 -8.67 -23.36 -5.47
CA PRO A 34 -8.91 -24.28 -6.57
C PRO A 34 -10.37 -24.73 -6.69
N LEU A 35 -11.06 -24.92 -5.55
CA LEU A 35 -12.47 -25.31 -5.52
C LEU A 35 -13.36 -24.19 -6.05
N GLU A 36 -13.15 -22.95 -5.60
CA GLU A 36 -13.88 -21.79 -6.14
C GLU A 36 -13.63 -21.64 -7.65
N CYS A 37 -12.42 -21.92 -8.12
CA CYS A 37 -12.11 -21.83 -9.53
C CYS A 37 -12.86 -22.88 -10.39
N ARG A 38 -13.07 -24.08 -9.85
CA ARG A 38 -13.85 -25.14 -10.52
C ARG A 38 -15.35 -24.85 -10.50
N LEU A 39 -15.83 -24.24 -9.42
CA LEU A 39 -17.25 -23.96 -9.21
C LEU A 39 -17.69 -22.59 -9.73
N ASP A 40 -16.82 -21.85 -10.41
CA ASP A 40 -17.07 -20.51 -10.94
C ASP A 40 -17.58 -19.52 -9.86
N ARG A 41 -16.93 -19.56 -8.69
CA ARG A 41 -17.23 -18.70 -7.54
C ARG A 41 -16.16 -17.64 -7.36
N SER A 42 -16.52 -16.57 -6.65
CA SER A 42 -15.59 -15.49 -6.28
C SER A 42 -14.97 -14.73 -7.47
N VAL A 43 -15.56 -14.86 -8.66
CA VAL A 43 -15.06 -14.31 -9.94
C VAL A 43 -15.06 -12.78 -10.01
N ARG A 44 -15.75 -12.10 -9.10
CA ARG A 44 -15.83 -10.63 -9.00
C ARG A 44 -15.44 -10.10 -7.62
N THR A 45 -14.71 -10.90 -6.85
CA THR A 45 -14.33 -10.53 -5.49
C THR A 45 -13.31 -9.39 -5.50
N THR A 46 -13.55 -8.39 -4.66
CA THR A 46 -12.57 -7.33 -4.36
C THR A 46 -11.84 -7.68 -3.07
N LYS A 47 -10.50 -7.59 -3.07
CA LYS A 47 -9.68 -7.71 -1.87
C LYS A 47 -9.14 -6.33 -1.47
N MET A 48 -9.26 -6.00 -0.20
CA MET A 48 -8.68 -4.79 0.39
C MET A 48 -7.58 -5.23 1.35
N PHE A 49 -6.44 -4.55 1.25
CA PHE A 49 -5.29 -4.77 2.12
C PHE A 49 -5.02 -3.49 2.90
N SER A 50 -4.68 -3.62 4.18
CA SER A 50 -4.25 -2.52 5.02
C SER A 50 -2.79 -2.70 5.47
N THR A 51 -2.28 -1.75 6.24
CA THR A 51 -0.89 -1.76 6.73
C THR A 51 -0.49 -3.05 7.44
N LYS A 52 -1.45 -3.77 8.05
CA LYS A 52 -1.22 -5.05 8.71
C LYS A 52 -0.90 -6.21 7.75
N ASP A 53 -1.35 -6.10 6.49
CA ASP A 53 -1.18 -7.13 5.48
C ASP A 53 0.15 -6.94 4.72
N PHE A 54 0.78 -5.77 4.85
CA PHE A 54 2.01 -5.41 4.15
C PHE A 54 3.26 -5.69 4.99
N SER A 55 4.37 -5.93 4.30
CA SER A 55 5.69 -5.94 4.92
C SER A 55 6.01 -4.58 5.54
N GLN A 56 6.10 -4.52 6.88
CA GLN A 56 6.32 -3.28 7.62
C GLN A 56 7.60 -2.55 7.20
N GLU A 57 8.68 -3.30 6.96
CA GLU A 57 9.99 -2.75 6.55
C GLU A 57 9.93 -2.09 5.14
N VAL A 58 9.00 -2.55 4.31
CA VAL A 58 8.80 -2.04 2.95
C VAL A 58 7.76 -0.92 2.97
N ALA A 59 6.65 -1.10 3.69
CA ALA A 59 5.53 -0.16 3.73
C ALA A 59 5.90 1.21 4.37
N CYS A 60 6.94 1.27 5.21
CA CYS A 60 7.39 2.51 5.84
C CYS A 60 8.21 3.45 4.93
N LYS A 61 8.41 3.10 3.66
CA LYS A 61 9.22 3.85 2.69
C LYS A 61 8.35 4.40 1.55
N LEU A 62 8.88 5.38 0.82
CA LEU A 62 8.24 5.92 -0.37
C LEU A 62 8.63 5.12 -1.62
N TRP A 63 7.64 4.86 -2.46
CA TRP A 63 7.75 4.06 -3.68
C TRP A 63 7.05 4.77 -4.83
N ASP A 64 7.63 4.70 -6.03
CA ASP A 64 7.07 5.28 -7.25
C ASP A 64 6.80 4.24 -8.35
N ARG A 65 7.20 2.98 -8.13
CA ARG A 65 6.91 1.86 -9.03
C ARG A 65 6.19 0.74 -8.30
N LEU A 66 5.16 0.20 -8.97
CA LEU A 66 4.41 -0.96 -8.52
C LEU A 66 4.55 -2.09 -9.53
N HIS A 67 4.82 -3.30 -9.05
CA HIS A 67 4.82 -4.52 -9.85
C HIS A 67 3.76 -5.47 -9.30
N ILE A 68 2.69 -5.66 -10.07
CA ILE A 68 1.55 -6.49 -9.69
C ILE A 68 1.67 -7.83 -10.42
N ILE A 69 1.71 -8.91 -9.66
CA ILE A 69 1.84 -10.25 -10.22
C ILE A 69 0.54 -11.01 -9.92
N CYS A 70 -0.23 -11.26 -10.97
CA CYS A 70 -1.45 -12.06 -10.91
C CYS A 70 -1.20 -13.43 -11.56
N ARG A 71 -1.74 -14.49 -10.97
CA ARG A 71 -1.62 -15.85 -11.51
C ARG A 71 -2.98 -16.56 -11.46
N GLN A 72 -3.24 -17.39 -12.47
CA GLN A 72 -4.41 -18.27 -12.53
C GLN A 72 -3.98 -19.66 -13.03
N PRO A 73 -3.41 -20.51 -12.13
CA PRO A 73 -2.89 -21.82 -12.53
C PRO A 73 -4.00 -22.86 -12.72
N TYR A 74 -5.22 -22.62 -12.22
CA TYR A 74 -6.28 -23.63 -12.15
C TYR A 74 -7.22 -23.62 -13.36
N ARG A 75 -7.30 -22.51 -14.08
CA ARG A 75 -8.17 -22.32 -15.24
C ARG A 75 -7.38 -21.65 -16.37
N LYS A 76 -6.94 -22.45 -17.35
CA LYS A 76 -6.20 -21.96 -18.53
C LYS A 76 -7.11 -21.47 -19.65
N ASP A 77 -8.40 -21.78 -19.55
CA ASP A 77 -9.47 -21.52 -20.50
C ASP A 77 -10.19 -20.17 -20.29
N VAL A 78 -9.75 -19.37 -19.32
CA VAL A 78 -10.39 -18.11 -18.93
C VAL A 78 -9.44 -16.93 -19.10
N GLN A 79 -9.99 -15.74 -19.34
CA GLN A 79 -9.22 -14.52 -19.27
C GLN A 79 -8.79 -14.26 -17.82
N PHE A 80 -7.48 -14.15 -17.59
CA PHE A 80 -6.93 -13.85 -16.27
C PHE A 80 -6.39 -12.41 -16.20
N GLY A 81 -6.35 -11.85 -14.98
CA GLY A 81 -5.88 -10.49 -14.75
C GLY A 81 -6.57 -9.83 -13.55
N ILE A 82 -6.64 -8.50 -13.55
CA ILE A 82 -7.30 -7.70 -12.53
C ILE A 82 -8.19 -6.66 -13.21
N SER A 83 -9.39 -6.44 -12.70
CA SER A 83 -10.33 -5.45 -13.27
C SER A 83 -9.94 -4.01 -12.94
N PHE A 84 -9.50 -3.74 -11.71
CA PHE A 84 -9.04 -2.42 -11.28
C PHE A 84 -8.06 -2.53 -10.11
N ILE A 85 -7.24 -1.50 -9.92
CA ILE A 85 -6.43 -1.31 -8.71
C ILE A 85 -6.68 0.09 -8.16
N LYS A 86 -6.83 0.21 -6.84
CA LYS A 86 -6.91 1.49 -6.14
C LYS A 86 -5.84 1.56 -5.08
N ILE A 87 -4.90 2.47 -5.26
CA ILE A 87 -3.82 2.74 -4.32
C ILE A 87 -4.26 3.87 -3.40
N ARG A 88 -4.03 3.73 -2.09
CA ARG A 88 -4.28 4.79 -1.10
C ARG A 88 -2.98 5.10 -0.38
N ASN A 89 -2.65 6.38 -0.29
CA ASN A 89 -1.60 6.84 0.60
C ASN A 89 -2.18 7.04 2.00
N MET A 90 -1.41 6.70 3.03
CA MET A 90 -1.77 7.04 4.40
C MET A 90 -1.22 8.44 4.66
N ASN A 91 -2.10 9.44 4.75
CA ASN A 91 -1.65 10.79 5.10
C ASN A 91 -1.05 10.75 6.52
N PRO A 92 0.18 11.25 6.73
CA PRO A 92 0.81 11.24 8.05
C PRO A 92 0.01 12.02 9.12
N THR A 93 -0.90 12.91 8.70
CA THR A 93 -1.76 13.72 9.57
C THR A 93 -2.80 12.89 10.37
N SER A 94 -2.96 11.59 10.12
CA SER A 94 -3.82 10.73 10.95
C SER A 94 -3.09 10.00 12.08
N LEU A 95 -1.81 10.31 12.33
CA LEU A 95 -1.11 9.89 13.54
C LEU A 95 -1.52 10.81 14.69
N PRO A 96 -1.90 10.31 15.88
CA PRO A 96 -2.18 11.17 17.03
C PRO A 96 -0.92 11.98 17.35
N GLU A 97 -1.00 13.30 17.17
CA GLU A 97 0.09 14.21 17.56
C GLU A 97 0.38 14.00 19.05
N LEU A 98 1.63 13.64 19.38
CA LEU A 98 2.15 13.74 20.74
C LEU A 98 2.12 15.22 21.11
N GLN A 99 1.10 15.62 21.87
CA GLN A 99 0.94 16.98 22.40
C GLN A 99 2.16 17.35 23.24
N THR A 100 3.06 18.13 22.66
CA THR A 100 4.13 18.78 23.40
C THR A 100 3.71 20.23 23.61
N ASN A 101 3.10 20.51 24.75
CA ASN A 101 2.60 21.83 25.10
C ASN A 101 3.78 22.75 25.46
N ALA A 102 4.26 23.53 24.49
CA ALA A 102 5.19 24.64 24.75
C ALA A 102 4.38 25.95 24.86
N ASN A 103 3.92 26.27 26.07
CA ASN A 103 3.43 27.62 26.37
C ASN A 103 4.61 28.59 26.30
N THR A 104 4.62 29.47 25.31
CA THR A 104 5.52 30.63 25.26
C THR A 104 4.67 31.86 25.54
N ASP A 105 4.76 32.38 26.77
CA ASP A 105 4.25 33.71 27.09
C ASP A 105 5.09 34.76 26.35
N VAL A 106 4.40 35.53 25.51
CA VAL A 106 4.95 36.63 24.72
C VAL A 106 5.10 37.86 25.63
N ILE A 107 6.34 38.25 25.96
CA ILE A 107 6.64 39.54 26.60
C ILE A 107 6.70 40.63 25.51
N GLN A 108 5.82 41.62 25.59
CA GLN A 108 5.76 42.78 24.68
C GLN A 108 6.85 43.84 24.99
N PRO A 109 7.31 44.62 23.99
CA PRO A 109 8.39 45.58 24.17
C PRO A 109 7.92 47.00 24.55
N GLY A 110 8.55 47.55 25.59
CA GLY A 110 9.07 48.93 25.61
C GLY A 110 8.17 50.05 26.15
N LYS A 111 8.64 50.71 27.22
CA LYS A 111 8.77 52.18 27.31
C LYS A 111 9.89 52.55 28.28
N SER A 112 10.83 53.36 27.78
CA SER A 112 11.93 54.01 28.50
C SER A 112 11.48 55.39 29.00
N ALA A 113 11.85 55.76 30.22
CA ALA A 113 12.06 57.15 30.62
C ALA A 113 13.17 57.21 31.68
N LEU A 114 14.29 57.83 31.31
CA LEU A 114 15.31 58.36 32.21
C LEU A 114 14.76 59.61 32.91
N GLY A 115 15.18 59.84 34.16
CA GLY A 115 14.98 61.10 34.90
C GLY A 115 14.72 60.86 36.37
#